data_AF-A0A2D4TS81-F1
#
_entry.id   AF-A0A2D4TS81-F1
#
_cell.length_a   1.000
_cell.length_b   1.000
_cell.length_c   1.000
_cell.angle_alpha   90.00
_cell.angle_beta   90.00
_cell.angle_gamma   90.00
#
_symmetry.space_group_name_H-M   'P 1'
#
loop_
_entity.id
_entity.type
_entity.pdbx_description
1 polymer ?
#
loop_
_entity_poly.entity_id
_entity_poly.type
_entity_poly.pdbx_seq_one_letter_code
_entity_poly.pdbx_strand_id
1 'polypeptide(L)'
;MEHQAAQILQIQEEHGWQFDEAAAWELASSLEEELRQLSRVLQQRHPYVPTSTFTPSRNDSSRGYIKGCKFTRITSLNITSRDHIAWTLKEHYDWIPEKLSTKTQKPVIDEVVLASLSIPIAAEFARALTIKKTLGMMSHGVNAWLKLCTTSSRIHHHCSTATNTFRCAHRKPNLGQVPSDPKYRKLFIASPGFVITGADLSGIELRCLAHYLARYDDGSYAKTLLNDDIHQVNA
;
A
#
# COMPACT_ATOMS: atom_id res chain seq x y z
N MET A 1 10.75 -32.23 1.21
CA MET A 1 10.39 -30.94 0.58
C MET A 1 10.23 -29.84 1.62
N GLU A 2 9.20 -29.83 2.49
CA GLU A 2 9.00 -28.74 3.46
C GLU A 2 10.19 -28.47 4.40
N HIS A 3 10.82 -29.51 4.95
CA HIS A 3 12.02 -29.34 5.78
C HIS A 3 13.20 -28.72 5.00
N GLN A 4 13.34 -29.06 3.72
CA GLN A 4 14.39 -28.49 2.86
C GLN A 4 14.08 -27.03 2.50
N ALA A 5 12.80 -26.73 2.20
CA ALA A 5 12.36 -25.36 1.99
C ALA A 5 12.60 -24.51 3.24
N ALA A 6 12.26 -25.00 4.44
CA ALA A 6 12.52 -24.31 5.69
C ALA A 6 14.01 -24.03 5.91
N GLN A 7 14.90 -24.99 5.61
CA GLN A 7 16.35 -24.77 5.67
C GLN A 7 16.82 -23.66 4.72
N ILE A 8 16.33 -23.65 3.47
CA ILE A 8 16.68 -22.60 2.49
C ILE A 8 16.17 -21.23 2.95
N LEU A 9 14.92 -21.17 3.45
CA LEU A 9 14.32 -19.94 3.93
C LEU A 9 15.05 -19.39 5.17
N GLN A 10 15.52 -20.26 6.06
CA GLN A 10 16.35 -19.88 7.20
C GLN A 10 17.68 -19.26 6.73
N ILE A 11 18.37 -19.89 5.78
CA ILE A 11 19.61 -19.34 5.20
C ILE A 11 19.35 -17.97 4.56
N GLN A 12 18.23 -17.81 3.86
CA GLN A 12 17.83 -16.52 3.27
C GLN A 12 17.59 -15.44 4.33
N GLU A 13 16.92 -15.79 5.43
CA GLU A 13 16.66 -14.87 6.55
C GLU A 13 17.95 -14.48 7.27
N GLU A 14 18.83 -15.44 7.56
CA GLU A 14 20.14 -15.20 8.17
C GLU A 14 21.04 -14.34 7.29
N HIS A 15 21.04 -14.57 5.98
CA HIS A 15 21.78 -13.73 5.04
C HIS A 15 21.24 -12.30 5.01
N GLY A 16 19.91 -12.14 4.93
CA GLY A 16 19.25 -10.84 4.81
C GLY A 16 19.56 -10.11 3.50
N TRP A 17 18.86 -9.01 3.27
CA TRP A 17 19.08 -8.15 2.10
C TRP A 17 20.00 -6.99 2.44
N GLN A 18 21.04 -6.76 1.63
CA GLN A 18 21.83 -5.53 1.72
C GLN A 18 20.94 -4.33 1.37
N PHE A 19 20.97 -3.31 2.21
CA PHE A 19 20.06 -2.17 2.13
C PHE A 19 20.84 -0.84 2.15
N ASP A 20 20.49 0.07 1.24
CA ASP A 20 21.06 1.41 1.17
C ASP A 20 20.28 2.36 2.07
N GLU A 21 20.72 2.45 3.33
CA GLU A 21 20.08 3.28 4.36
C GLU A 21 20.12 4.77 4.04
N ALA A 22 21.21 5.25 3.42
CA ALA A 22 21.37 6.66 3.09
C ALA A 22 20.37 7.06 2.00
N ALA A 23 20.32 6.32 0.90
CA ALA A 23 19.35 6.55 -0.17
C ALA A 23 17.90 6.39 0.32
N ALA A 24 17.66 5.47 1.27
CA ALA A 24 16.34 5.26 1.85
C ALA A 24 15.89 6.45 2.71
N TRP A 25 16.79 7.03 3.52
CA TRP A 25 16.50 8.25 4.29
C TRP A 25 16.24 9.46 3.39
N GLU A 26 17.05 9.65 2.35
CA GLU A 26 16.84 10.72 1.37
C GLU A 26 15.48 10.61 0.68
N LEU A 27 15.12 9.41 0.22
CA LEU A 27 13.82 9.16 -0.41
C LEU A 27 12.67 9.36 0.59
N ALA A 28 12.81 8.90 1.84
CA ALA A 28 11.79 9.13 2.87
C ALA A 28 11.59 10.63 3.13
N SER A 29 12.68 11.40 3.26
CA SER A 29 12.62 12.85 3.45
C SER A 29 11.94 13.57 2.29
N SER A 30 12.29 13.20 1.05
CA SER A 30 11.65 13.75 -0.15
C SER A 30 10.13 13.47 -0.19
N LEU A 31 9.72 12.25 0.17
CA LEU A 31 8.32 11.87 0.24
C LEU A 31 7.56 12.59 1.37
N GLU A 32 8.19 12.81 2.51
CA GLU A 32 7.61 13.59 3.61
C GLU A 32 7.39 15.05 3.21
N GLU A 33 8.34 15.66 2.51
CA GLU A 33 8.21 17.02 2.00
C GLU A 33 7.09 17.11 0.96
N GLU A 34 7.00 16.16 0.03
CA GLU A 34 5.90 16.08 -0.93
C GLU A 34 4.53 15.97 -0.23
N LEU A 35 4.42 15.10 0.78
CA LEU A 35 3.18 14.95 1.56
C LEU A 35 2.80 16.23 2.30
N ARG A 36 3.79 16.95 2.85
CA ARG A 36 3.60 18.22 3.54
C ARG A 36 3.11 19.30 2.57
N GLN A 37 3.69 19.38 1.38
CA GLN A 37 3.29 20.31 0.34
C GLN A 37 1.86 20.03 -0.15
N LEU A 38 1.54 18.76 -0.43
CA LEU A 38 0.17 18.34 -0.76
C LEU A 38 -0.80 18.70 0.36
N SER A 39 -0.43 18.46 1.62
CA SER A 39 -1.27 18.80 2.78
C SER A 39 -1.56 20.29 2.82
N ARG A 40 -0.55 21.14 2.60
CA ARG A 40 -0.70 22.60 2.57
C ARG A 40 -1.66 23.05 1.46
N VAL A 41 -1.45 22.58 0.23
CA VAL A 41 -2.27 22.97 -0.93
C VAL A 41 -3.72 22.53 -0.74
N LEU A 42 -3.92 21.29 -0.31
CA LEU A 42 -5.26 20.72 -0.13
C LEU A 42 -6.00 21.36 1.04
N GLN A 43 -5.30 21.67 2.15
CA GLN A 43 -5.89 22.42 3.27
C GLN A 43 -6.19 23.88 2.93
N GLN A 44 -5.43 24.51 2.04
CA GLN A 44 -5.79 25.84 1.54
C GLN A 44 -7.07 25.82 0.71
N ARG A 45 -7.25 24.76 -0.11
CA ARG A 45 -8.44 24.60 -0.95
C ARG A 45 -9.67 24.20 -0.12
N HIS A 46 -9.50 23.28 0.82
CA HIS A 46 -10.54 22.70 1.68
C HIS A 46 -10.05 22.63 3.13
N PRO A 47 -10.18 23.72 3.90
CA PRO A 47 -9.52 23.83 5.20
C PRO A 47 -10.15 22.95 6.27
N TYR A 48 -11.47 22.80 6.29
CA TYR A 48 -12.19 22.21 7.41
C TYR A 48 -13.10 21.07 6.98
N VAL A 49 -13.16 20.03 7.82
CA VAL A 49 -14.03 18.88 7.66
C VAL A 49 -14.83 18.69 8.96
N PRO A 50 -16.17 18.56 8.90
CA PRO A 50 -17.00 18.21 10.05
C PRO A 50 -16.72 16.76 10.48
N THR A 51 -16.66 16.52 11.79
CA THR A 51 -16.31 15.20 12.33
C THR A 51 -17.38 14.59 13.20
N SER A 52 -17.60 15.18 14.36
CA SER A 52 -18.54 14.65 15.35
C SER A 52 -19.46 15.74 15.81
N THR A 53 -20.73 15.38 15.97
CA THR A 53 -21.67 16.23 16.67
C THR A 53 -21.51 16.03 18.17
N PHE A 54 -21.42 17.13 18.90
CA PHE A 54 -21.27 17.13 20.35
C PHE A 54 -22.42 17.93 20.99
N THR A 55 -22.98 17.38 22.06
CA THR A 55 -23.99 18.04 22.88
C THR A 55 -23.45 18.11 24.31
N PRO A 56 -23.16 19.31 24.85
CA PRO A 56 -22.66 19.47 26.20
C PRO A 56 -23.69 18.98 27.24
N SER A 57 -23.24 18.15 28.19
CA SER A 57 -24.07 17.69 29.32
C SER A 57 -24.19 18.73 30.44
N ARG A 58 -23.32 19.74 30.45
CA ARG A 58 -23.26 20.83 31.42
C ARG A 58 -22.80 22.13 30.75
N ASN A 59 -23.11 23.26 31.40
CA ASN A 59 -22.56 24.56 31.02
C ASN A 59 -21.06 24.59 31.34
N ASP A 60 -20.24 25.18 30.46
CA ASP A 60 -18.82 25.42 30.67
C ASP A 60 -18.46 26.78 30.05
N SER A 61 -18.42 27.82 30.88
CA SER A 61 -18.18 29.20 30.42
C SER A 61 -16.79 29.39 29.82
N SER A 62 -15.79 28.63 30.27
CA SER A 62 -14.42 28.72 29.74
C SER A 62 -14.30 28.24 28.29
N ARG A 63 -15.15 27.30 27.89
CA ARG A 63 -15.21 26.73 26.53
C ARG A 63 -16.42 27.22 25.73
N GLY A 64 -17.24 28.10 26.30
CA GLY A 64 -18.47 28.59 25.68
C GLY A 64 -19.56 27.53 25.51
N TYR A 65 -19.54 26.45 26.30
CA TYR A 65 -20.54 25.39 26.18
C TYR A 65 -21.82 25.73 26.94
N ILE A 66 -22.94 25.55 26.26
CA ILE A 66 -24.29 25.65 26.84
C ILE A 66 -24.90 24.25 26.83
N LYS A 67 -25.40 23.82 27.99
CA LYS A 67 -26.01 22.49 28.20
C LYS A 67 -27.14 22.28 27.20
N GLY A 68 -27.10 21.15 26.50
CA GLY A 68 -28.12 20.77 25.52
C GLY A 68 -27.96 21.40 24.13
N CYS A 69 -27.09 22.40 23.95
CA CYS A 69 -26.84 23.01 22.64
C CYS A 69 -25.95 22.12 21.78
N LYS A 70 -26.54 21.46 20.78
CA LYS A 70 -25.87 20.58 19.83
C LYS A 70 -25.05 21.41 18.82
N PHE A 71 -23.78 21.06 18.62
CA PHE A 71 -22.94 21.66 17.59
C PHE A 71 -22.01 20.63 16.94
N THR A 72 -21.53 20.91 15.73
CA THR A 72 -20.62 20.04 14.99
C THR A 72 -19.18 20.49 15.16
N ARG A 73 -18.30 19.58 15.57
CA ARG A 73 -16.86 19.84 15.61
C ARG A 73 -16.29 19.81 14.21
N ILE A 74 -15.53 20.82 13.88
CA ILE A 74 -14.72 20.90 12.66
C ILE A 74 -13.24 20.70 13.01
N THR A 75 -12.50 20.11 12.09
CA THR A 75 -11.05 19.89 12.20
C THR A 75 -10.43 20.14 10.83
N SER A 76 -9.12 20.38 10.81
CA SER A 76 -8.39 20.54 9.56
C SER A 76 -8.49 19.29 8.67
N LEU A 77 -8.50 19.49 7.35
CA LEU A 77 -8.49 18.40 6.39
C LEU A 77 -7.27 17.49 6.60
N ASN A 78 -7.53 16.22 6.93
CA ASN A 78 -6.53 15.16 6.88
C ASN A 78 -6.60 14.48 5.52
N ILE A 79 -5.66 14.81 4.64
CA ILE A 79 -5.58 14.33 3.25
C ILE A 79 -5.33 12.83 3.11
N THR A 80 -5.11 12.13 4.22
CA THR A 80 -4.88 10.68 4.26
C THR A 80 -5.95 9.94 5.06
N SER A 81 -7.01 10.63 5.48
CA SER A 81 -8.18 10.03 6.12
C SER A 81 -9.23 9.73 5.05
N ARG A 82 -9.59 8.45 4.89
CA ARG A 82 -10.61 8.02 3.92
C ARG A 82 -11.95 8.73 4.15
N ASP A 83 -12.31 8.98 5.41
CA ASP A 83 -13.54 9.70 5.77
C ASP A 83 -13.50 11.17 5.35
N HIS A 84 -12.36 11.85 5.55
CA HIS A 84 -12.23 13.25 5.15
C HIS A 84 -12.20 13.39 3.63
N ILE A 85 -11.51 12.48 2.94
CA ILE A 85 -11.48 12.44 1.47
C ILE A 85 -12.90 12.24 0.94
N ALA A 86 -13.62 11.24 1.45
CA ALA A 86 -14.99 10.95 1.04
C ALA A 86 -15.92 12.14 1.28
N TRP A 87 -15.82 12.80 2.44
CA TRP A 87 -16.62 13.99 2.73
C TRP A 87 -16.29 15.15 1.78
N THR A 88 -15.00 15.43 1.55
CA THR A 88 -14.56 16.52 0.67
C THR A 88 -15.05 16.31 -0.76
N LEU A 89 -14.95 15.09 -1.28
CA LEU A 89 -15.42 14.75 -2.63
C LEU A 89 -16.95 14.88 -2.75
N LYS A 90 -17.70 14.47 -1.73
CA LYS A 90 -19.16 14.60 -1.71
C LYS A 90 -19.62 16.05 -1.63
N GLU A 91 -19.02 16.81 -0.73
CA GLU A 91 -19.46 18.17 -0.41
C GLU A 91 -19.08 19.18 -1.49
N HIS A 92 -17.88 19.03 -2.08
CA HIS A 92 -17.30 20.05 -2.95
C HIS A 92 -17.18 19.63 -4.41
N TYR A 93 -17.43 18.36 -4.74
CA TYR A 93 -17.20 17.82 -6.08
C TYR A 93 -18.32 16.88 -6.57
N ASP A 94 -19.50 16.94 -5.95
CA ASP A 94 -20.69 16.18 -6.32
C ASP A 94 -20.47 14.67 -6.50
N TRP A 95 -19.47 14.12 -5.80
CA TRP A 95 -19.14 12.71 -5.92
C TRP A 95 -20.17 11.84 -5.21
N ILE A 96 -20.78 10.91 -5.95
CA ILE A 96 -21.73 9.94 -5.42
C ILE A 96 -21.03 8.57 -5.31
N PRO A 97 -20.92 7.98 -4.11
CA PRO A 97 -20.26 6.69 -3.94
C PRO A 97 -21.11 5.55 -4.49
N GLU A 98 -20.55 4.76 -5.39
CA GLU A 98 -21.20 3.55 -5.91
C GLU A 98 -21.24 2.41 -4.88
N LYS A 99 -20.22 2.34 -4.02
CA LYS A 99 -20.04 1.25 -3.06
C LYS A 99 -19.91 1.78 -1.64
N LEU A 100 -20.65 1.15 -0.73
CA LEU A 100 -20.53 1.33 0.70
C LEU A 100 -19.89 0.10 1.33
N SER A 101 -19.04 0.31 2.33
CA SER A 101 -18.44 -0.77 3.11
C SER A 101 -19.53 -1.53 3.86
N THR A 102 -19.57 -2.85 3.69
CA THR A 102 -20.54 -3.72 4.37
C THR A 102 -20.40 -3.69 5.90
N LYS A 103 -19.21 -3.37 6.42
CA LYS A 103 -18.93 -3.32 7.87
C LYS A 103 -19.29 -1.97 8.49
N THR A 104 -19.01 -0.87 7.80
CA THR A 104 -19.08 0.48 8.37
C THR A 104 -20.18 1.34 7.76
N GLN A 105 -20.80 0.91 6.66
CA GLN A 105 -21.75 1.66 5.85
C GLN A 105 -21.21 3.02 5.34
N LYS A 106 -19.88 3.18 5.36
CA LYS A 106 -19.18 4.37 4.85
C LYS A 106 -18.81 4.18 3.39
N PRO A 107 -18.68 5.28 2.61
CA PRO A 107 -18.16 5.23 1.25
C PRO A 107 -16.85 4.48 1.16
N VAL A 108 -16.73 3.57 0.20
CA VAL A 108 -15.46 2.93 -0.11
C VAL A 108 -14.63 3.90 -0.94
N ILE A 109 -13.51 4.34 -0.37
CA ILE A 109 -12.48 5.12 -1.07
C ILE A 109 -11.23 4.26 -1.10
N ASP A 110 -10.86 3.75 -2.27
CA ASP A 110 -9.61 3.04 -2.53
C ASP A 110 -8.86 3.68 -3.71
N GLU A 111 -7.76 3.08 -4.14
CA GLU A 111 -6.96 3.59 -5.26
C GLU A 111 -7.69 3.48 -6.60
N VAL A 112 -8.51 2.44 -6.79
CA VAL A 112 -9.28 2.21 -8.02
C VAL A 112 -10.37 3.28 -8.16
N VAL A 113 -11.10 3.56 -7.08
CA VAL A 113 -12.11 4.61 -7.05
C VAL A 113 -11.47 5.98 -7.32
N LEU A 114 -10.37 6.31 -6.67
CA LEU A 114 -9.74 7.63 -6.89
C LEU A 114 -9.16 7.77 -8.31
N ALA A 115 -8.69 6.68 -8.92
CA ALA A 115 -8.15 6.68 -10.28
C ALA A 115 -9.25 6.77 -11.35
N SER A 116 -10.46 6.26 -11.10
CA SER A 116 -11.57 6.34 -12.05
C SER A 116 -12.28 7.70 -12.07
N LEU A 117 -12.08 8.52 -11.03
CA LEU A 117 -12.69 9.84 -10.94
C LEU A 117 -11.99 10.84 -11.86
N SER A 118 -12.74 11.45 -12.78
CA SER A 118 -12.29 12.59 -13.60
C SER A 118 -12.26 13.92 -12.80
N ILE A 119 -11.85 13.86 -11.52
CA ILE A 119 -11.80 14.99 -10.60
C ILE A 119 -10.33 15.25 -10.26
N PRO A 120 -9.75 16.41 -10.59
CA PRO A 120 -8.31 16.67 -10.40
C PRO A 120 -7.79 16.43 -8.98
N ILE A 121 -8.59 16.80 -7.95
CA ILE A 121 -8.20 16.62 -6.54
C ILE A 121 -8.13 15.14 -6.12
N ALA A 122 -8.83 14.24 -6.84
CA ALA A 122 -8.83 12.81 -6.51
C ALA A 122 -7.45 12.19 -6.72
N ALA A 123 -6.73 12.61 -7.78
CA ALA A 123 -5.34 12.20 -8.02
C ALA A 123 -4.40 12.71 -6.92
N GLU A 124 -4.60 13.92 -6.41
CA GLU A 124 -3.82 14.48 -5.29
C GLU A 124 -4.04 13.67 -4.00
N PHE A 125 -5.29 13.28 -3.70
CA PHE A 125 -5.59 12.39 -2.57
C PHE A 125 -5.02 10.97 -2.77
N ALA A 126 -5.12 10.41 -3.98
CA ALA A 126 -4.54 9.11 -4.30
C ALA A 126 -3.02 9.13 -4.04
N ARG A 127 -2.35 10.19 -4.52
CA ARG A 127 -0.92 10.39 -4.30
C ARG A 127 -0.58 10.48 -2.81
N ALA A 128 -1.32 11.26 -2.03
CA ALA A 128 -1.11 11.39 -0.59
C ALA A 128 -1.23 10.05 0.15
N LEU A 129 -2.23 9.24 -0.22
CA LEU A 129 -2.43 7.90 0.35
C LEU A 129 -1.29 6.94 -0.02
N THR A 130 -0.83 6.98 -1.27
CA THR A 130 0.32 6.20 -1.73
C THR A 130 1.59 6.59 -0.99
N ILE A 131 1.87 7.89 -0.84
CA ILE A 131 3.02 8.37 -0.07
C ILE A 131 2.94 7.88 1.38
N LYS A 132 1.81 8.05 2.06
CA LYS A 132 1.64 7.59 3.44
C LYS A 132 1.84 6.09 3.60
N LYS A 133 1.29 5.29 2.68
CA LYS A 133 1.49 3.83 2.68
C LYS A 133 2.98 3.50 2.56
N THR A 134 3.68 4.17 1.66
CA THR A 134 5.12 3.99 1.43
C THR A 134 5.97 4.43 2.62
N LEU A 135 5.73 5.60 3.19
CA LEU A 135 6.39 6.04 4.42
C LEU A 135 6.11 5.08 5.59
N GLY A 136 4.92 4.49 5.64
CA GLY A 136 4.61 3.41 6.58
C GLY A 136 5.51 2.18 6.42
N MET A 137 5.84 1.80 5.18
CA MET A 137 6.77 0.69 4.89
C MET A 137 8.23 1.07 5.11
N MET A 138 8.61 2.33 4.84
CA MET A 138 10.00 2.78 4.86
C MET A 138 10.49 3.28 6.21
N SER A 139 9.73 4.18 6.87
CA SER A 139 10.21 4.95 8.03
C SER A 139 9.28 4.93 9.24
N HIS A 140 7.96 5.07 9.06
CA HIS A 140 7.03 5.31 10.18
C HIS A 140 6.47 4.04 10.82
N GLY A 141 6.25 2.98 10.04
CA GLY A 141 5.63 1.75 10.53
C GLY A 141 6.46 1.06 11.62
N VAL A 142 5.81 0.16 12.38
CA VAL A 142 6.50 -0.64 13.41
C VAL A 142 7.56 -1.55 12.77
N ASN A 143 7.23 -2.12 11.61
CA ASN A 143 8.12 -2.96 10.81
C ASN A 143 8.69 -2.19 9.62
N ALA A 144 8.99 -0.90 9.79
CA ALA A 144 9.56 -0.08 8.72
C ALA A 144 10.98 -0.56 8.35
N TRP A 145 11.34 -0.47 7.07
CA TRP A 145 12.66 -0.91 6.57
C TRP A 145 13.81 -0.25 7.31
N LEU A 146 13.78 1.08 7.47
CA LEU A 146 14.81 1.84 8.19
C LEU A 146 14.92 1.49 9.67
N LYS A 147 13.85 0.97 10.29
CA LYS A 147 13.87 0.54 11.70
C LYS A 147 14.39 -0.89 11.88
N LEU A 148 14.26 -1.71 10.84
CA LEU A 148 14.65 -3.11 10.84
C LEU A 148 16.00 -3.35 10.15
N CYS A 149 16.59 -2.30 9.57
CA CYS A 149 17.96 -2.36 9.08
C CYS A 149 18.93 -2.50 10.26
N THR A 150 19.79 -3.50 10.19
CA THR A 150 20.79 -3.79 11.21
C THR A 150 22.03 -2.93 11.02
N THR A 151 22.93 -2.93 12.00
CA THR A 151 24.23 -2.25 11.90
C THR A 151 25.14 -2.80 10.79
N SER A 152 24.82 -3.96 10.22
CA SER A 152 25.47 -4.52 9.03
C SER A 152 24.83 -4.04 7.72
N SER A 153 23.97 -3.02 7.78
CA SER A 153 23.17 -2.49 6.66
C SER A 153 22.37 -3.56 5.94
N ARG A 154 21.69 -4.40 6.74
CA ARG A 154 20.88 -5.52 6.24
C ARG A 154 19.49 -5.56 6.83
N ILE A 155 18.54 -5.99 6.03
CA ILE A 155 17.16 -6.28 6.45
C ILE A 155 16.94 -7.79 6.45
N HIS A 156 16.68 -8.36 7.63
CA HIS A 156 16.42 -9.77 7.83
C HIS A 156 14.90 -9.98 7.95
N HIS A 157 14.25 -10.25 6.82
CA HIS A 157 12.83 -10.57 6.82
C HIS A 157 12.60 -12.04 7.11
N HIS A 158 11.52 -12.32 7.83
CA HIS A 158 11.11 -13.69 8.09
C HIS A 158 10.25 -14.22 6.95
N CYS A 159 10.55 -15.44 6.49
CA CYS A 159 9.85 -16.12 5.41
C CYS A 159 9.53 -17.58 5.78
N SER A 160 8.28 -18.01 5.61
CA SER A 160 7.84 -19.36 5.96
C SER A 160 6.69 -19.85 5.08
N THR A 161 6.60 -21.14 4.77
CA THR A 161 5.43 -21.78 4.13
C THR A 161 4.24 -21.78 5.10
N ALA A 162 3.35 -20.79 4.97
CA ALA A 162 2.35 -20.51 6.00
C ALA A 162 0.97 -20.08 5.46
N THR A 163 0.75 -20.14 4.15
CA THR A 163 -0.57 -19.87 3.55
C THR A 163 -1.32 -21.17 3.28
N ASN A 164 -2.65 -21.10 3.14
CA ASN A 164 -3.50 -22.28 2.89
C ASN A 164 -3.13 -23.04 1.60
N THR A 165 -2.56 -22.34 0.62
CA THR A 165 -2.09 -22.92 -0.64
C THR A 165 -0.58 -23.18 -0.64
N PHE A 166 0.03 -23.23 0.55
CA PHE A 166 1.47 -23.50 0.76
C PHE A 166 2.44 -22.47 0.17
N ARG A 167 1.97 -21.31 -0.30
CA ARG A 167 2.85 -20.17 -0.62
C ARG A 167 3.55 -19.66 0.64
N CYS A 168 4.76 -19.13 0.45
CA CYS A 168 5.47 -18.42 1.51
C CYS A 168 4.72 -17.16 1.96
N ALA A 169 4.78 -16.88 3.26
CA ALA A 169 4.36 -15.62 3.85
C ALA A 169 5.59 -14.89 4.41
N HIS A 170 5.65 -13.59 4.22
CA HIS A 170 6.77 -12.74 4.60
C HIS A 170 6.35 -11.77 5.72
N ARG A 171 7.20 -11.58 6.74
CA ARG A 171 6.91 -10.70 7.88
C ARG A 171 8.17 -10.07 8.46
N LYS A 172 8.01 -8.90 9.09
CA LYS A 172 9.05 -8.16 9.83
C LYS A 172 10.36 -7.91 9.03
N PRO A 173 10.33 -7.17 7.91
CA PRO A 173 9.17 -6.61 7.21
C PRO A 173 8.60 -7.58 6.16
N ASN A 174 7.45 -7.25 5.56
CA ASN A 174 6.95 -8.02 4.42
C ASN A 174 7.65 -7.55 3.13
N LEU A 175 8.75 -8.20 2.75
CA LEU A 175 9.48 -7.88 1.51
C LEU A 175 8.79 -8.39 0.22
N GLY A 176 7.77 -9.24 0.34
CA GLY A 176 6.90 -9.61 -0.78
C GLY A 176 5.98 -8.47 -1.25
N GLN A 177 5.98 -7.33 -0.56
CA GLN A 177 5.16 -6.16 -0.85
C GLN A 177 5.98 -4.90 -1.18
N VAL A 178 7.28 -5.04 -1.48
CA VAL A 178 8.08 -3.91 -1.96
C VAL A 178 7.46 -3.36 -3.26
N PRO A 179 7.14 -2.06 -3.34
CA PRO A 179 6.53 -1.49 -4.54
C PRO A 179 7.40 -1.71 -5.79
N SER A 180 6.74 -1.83 -6.94
CA SER A 180 7.42 -2.13 -8.21
C SER A 180 8.24 -0.98 -8.78
N ASP A 181 7.91 0.27 -8.41
CA ASP A 181 8.62 1.46 -8.86
C ASP A 181 10.13 1.37 -8.52
N PRO A 182 11.02 1.52 -9.52
CA PRO A 182 12.46 1.36 -9.36
C PRO A 182 13.08 2.16 -8.23
N LYS A 183 12.51 3.33 -7.87
CA LYS A 183 13.07 4.16 -6.80
C LYS A 183 13.03 3.48 -5.42
N TYR A 184 12.13 2.51 -5.22
CA TYR A 184 12.07 1.71 -4.00
C TYR A 184 12.92 0.44 -4.10
N ARG A 185 12.88 -0.25 -5.25
CA ARG A 185 13.63 -1.48 -5.46
C ARG A 185 15.14 -1.26 -5.46
N LYS A 186 15.61 -0.10 -5.95
CA LYS A 186 17.03 0.26 -5.95
C LYS A 186 17.64 0.41 -4.54
N LEU A 187 16.82 0.50 -3.50
CA LEU A 187 17.29 0.55 -2.10
C LEU A 187 17.80 -0.81 -1.63
N PHE A 188 17.38 -1.89 -2.28
CA PHE A 188 17.87 -3.25 -2.02
C PHE A 188 18.99 -3.53 -3.02
N ILE A 189 20.22 -3.54 -2.52
CA ILE A 189 21.43 -3.56 -3.35
C ILE A 189 22.15 -4.91 -3.24
N ALA A 190 23.13 -5.14 -4.13
CA ALA A 190 23.97 -6.33 -4.04
C ALA A 190 24.89 -6.24 -2.81
N SER A 191 25.28 -7.39 -2.26
CA SER A 191 26.34 -7.44 -1.25
C SER A 191 27.68 -6.98 -1.87
N PRO A 192 28.62 -6.41 -1.10
CA PRO A 192 29.93 -6.02 -1.62
C PRO A 192 30.63 -7.17 -2.35
N GLY A 193 31.02 -6.94 -3.61
CA GLY A 193 31.65 -7.96 -4.47
C GLY A 193 30.69 -8.92 -5.17
N PHE A 194 29.37 -8.76 -4.99
CA PHE A 194 28.34 -9.57 -5.64
C PHE A 194 27.51 -8.76 -6.63
N VAL A 195 26.72 -9.47 -7.44
CA VAL A 195 25.66 -8.92 -8.29
C VAL A 195 24.32 -9.58 -7.92
N ILE A 196 23.21 -8.89 -8.18
CA ILE A 196 21.87 -9.48 -8.01
C ILE A 196 21.48 -10.20 -9.30
N THR A 197 21.06 -11.46 -9.16
CA THR A 197 20.43 -12.24 -10.23
C THR A 197 18.96 -12.42 -9.92
N GLY A 198 18.10 -11.84 -10.75
CA GLY A 198 16.65 -12.04 -10.68
C GLY A 198 16.22 -13.22 -11.55
N ALA A 199 15.39 -14.10 -11.00
CA ALA A 199 14.74 -15.18 -11.73
C ALA A 199 13.25 -15.22 -11.36
N ASP A 200 12.39 -15.40 -12.36
CA ASP A 200 10.94 -15.50 -12.20
C ASP A 200 10.39 -16.57 -13.15
N LEU A 201 9.33 -17.25 -12.74
CA LEU A 201 8.65 -18.26 -13.54
C LEU A 201 7.67 -17.59 -14.49
N SER A 202 8.02 -17.52 -15.77
CA SER A 202 7.20 -16.94 -16.84
C SER A 202 5.77 -17.53 -16.84
N GLY A 203 4.76 -16.71 -16.54
CA GLY A 203 3.35 -17.08 -16.67
C GLY A 203 2.94 -18.33 -15.87
N ILE A 204 3.57 -18.60 -14.72
CA ILE A 204 3.44 -19.88 -14.01
C ILE A 204 1.99 -20.28 -13.72
N GLU A 205 1.13 -19.35 -13.33
CA GLU A 205 -0.27 -19.65 -13.02
C GLU A 205 -1.05 -20.11 -14.27
N LEU A 206 -0.82 -19.47 -15.42
CA LEU A 206 -1.42 -19.87 -16.69
C LEU A 206 -0.85 -21.20 -17.20
N ARG A 207 0.44 -21.47 -16.97
CA ARG A 207 1.06 -22.76 -17.29
C ARG A 207 0.49 -23.89 -16.43
N CYS A 208 0.27 -23.64 -15.13
CA CYS A 208 -0.41 -24.57 -14.24
C CYS A 208 -1.85 -24.83 -14.68
N LEU A 209 -2.59 -23.78 -15.07
CA LEU A 209 -3.94 -23.92 -15.63
C LEU A 209 -3.93 -24.76 -16.91
N ALA A 210 -3.00 -24.48 -17.83
CA ALA A 210 -2.84 -25.24 -19.07
C ALA A 210 -2.60 -26.73 -18.83
N HIS A 211 -1.79 -27.07 -17.83
CA HIS A 211 -1.58 -28.46 -17.41
C HIS A 211 -2.89 -29.15 -16.99
N TYR A 212 -3.73 -28.48 -16.21
CA TYR A 212 -5.03 -29.04 -15.78
C TYR A 212 -6.06 -29.11 -16.92
N LEU A 213 -6.00 -28.19 -17.88
CA LEU A 213 -6.90 -28.16 -19.04
C LEU A 213 -6.57 -29.20 -20.11
N ALA A 214 -5.30 -29.64 -20.20
CA ALA A 214 -4.80 -30.53 -21.25
C ALA A 214 -5.67 -31.78 -21.49
N ARG A 215 -6.30 -32.33 -20.44
CA ARG A 215 -7.19 -33.50 -20.54
C ARG A 215 -8.54 -33.22 -21.23
N TYR A 216 -8.90 -31.94 -21.39
CA TYR A 216 -10.16 -31.47 -21.94
C TYR A 216 -10.00 -30.81 -23.31
N ASP A 217 -8.84 -30.25 -23.60
CA ASP A 217 -8.59 -29.45 -24.79
C ASP A 217 -7.43 -30.00 -25.67
N ASP A 218 -6.96 -31.21 -25.39
CA ASP A 218 -5.84 -31.86 -26.07
C ASP A 218 -4.56 -30.99 -26.12
N GLY A 219 -4.36 -30.21 -25.04
CA GLY A 219 -3.23 -29.29 -24.89
C GLY A 219 -3.30 -28.07 -25.79
N SER A 220 -4.46 -27.76 -26.37
CA SER A 220 -4.66 -26.58 -27.22
C SER A 220 -4.25 -25.29 -26.51
N TYR A 221 -4.72 -25.08 -25.27
CA TYR A 221 -4.39 -23.89 -24.48
C TYR A 221 -2.90 -23.79 -24.16
N ALA A 222 -2.24 -24.91 -23.87
CA ALA A 222 -0.79 -24.94 -23.66
C ALA A 222 -0.01 -24.55 -24.92
N LYS A 223 -0.46 -24.99 -26.11
CA LYS A 223 0.16 -24.65 -27.40
C LYS A 223 0.01 -23.16 -27.70
N THR A 224 -1.18 -22.59 -27.52
CA THR A 224 -1.40 -21.14 -27.64
C THR A 224 -0.54 -20.37 -26.65
N LEU A 225 -0.45 -20.81 -25.39
CA LEU A 225 0.36 -20.16 -24.36
C LEU A 225 1.87 -20.10 -24.70
N LEU A 226 2.38 -21.07 -25.46
CA LEU A 226 3.81 -21.15 -25.80
C LEU A 226 4.16 -20.45 -27.11
N ASN A 227 3.19 -20.28 -28.03
CA ASN A 227 3.45 -19.85 -29.40
C ASN A 227 2.79 -18.51 -29.75
N ASP A 228 1.69 -18.15 -29.09
CA ASP A 228 0.93 -16.92 -29.36
C ASP A 228 1.15 -15.89 -28.25
N ASP A 229 1.06 -14.60 -28.60
CA ASP A 229 1.04 -13.52 -27.60
C ASP A 229 -0.32 -13.54 -26.86
N ILE A 230 -0.35 -14.20 -25.71
CA ILE A 230 -1.54 -14.40 -24.86
C ILE A 230 -2.19 -13.08 -24.45
N HIS A 231 -1.43 -11.97 -24.48
CA HIS A 231 -1.97 -10.64 -24.20
C HIS A 231 -2.90 -10.12 -25.31
N GLN A 232 -2.84 -10.68 -26.53
CA GLN A 232 -3.81 -10.36 -27.60
C GLN A 232 -5.03 -11.28 -27.62
N VAL A 233 -4.93 -12.53 -27.16
CA VAL A 233 -6.04 -13.50 -27.22
C VAL A 233 -7.10 -13.25 -26.13
N ASN A 234 -6.71 -12.61 -25.02
CA ASN A 234 -7.59 -12.30 -23.88
C ASN A 234 -7.96 -10.81 -23.77
N ALA A 235 -7.68 -10.00 -24.80
CA ALA A 235 -7.98 -8.56 -24.83
C ALA A 235 -9.44 -8.28 -25.25
#